data_AF-A0A1W4XC77-F1
#
_entry.id   AF-A0A1W4XC77-F1
#
_cell.length_a   1.000
_cell.length_b   1.000
_cell.length_c   1.000
_cell.angle_alpha   90.00
_cell.angle_beta   90.00
_cell.angle_gamma   90.00
#
_symmetry.space_group_name_H-M   'P 1'
#
loop_
_entity.id
_entity.type
_entity.pdbx_description
1 polymer ?
#
loop_
_entity_poly.entity_id
_entity_poly.type
_entity_poly.pdbx_seq_one_letter_code
_entity_poly.pdbx_strand_id
1 'polypeptide(L)'
;MTLLGYNLVVVYVLSHQEGDLDLCSNILEKQLLKHPNGAWFLFFKGRLEFMRGNFEESKALYIKSWKSQDIWPQFHHLCFWELLWLHCLGCEWRAADQFATFLIEKSRWSTTIYSYQRAALLCMIGDDKEKSSIEALMK
;
A
#
# COMPACT_ATOMS: atom_id res chain seq x y z
N MET A 1 0.35 -17.09 -7.34
CA MET A 1 0.85 -15.71 -7.51
C MET A 1 0.09 -14.98 -8.61
N THR A 2 0.15 -15.43 -9.88
CA THR A 2 -0.57 -14.76 -10.99
C THR A 2 -2.08 -14.64 -10.76
N LEU A 3 -2.74 -15.71 -10.29
CA LEU A 3 -4.18 -15.67 -9.96
C LEU A 3 -4.52 -14.66 -8.85
N LEU A 4 -3.65 -14.51 -7.86
CA LEU A 4 -3.82 -13.53 -6.78
C LEU A 4 -3.67 -12.11 -7.32
N GLY A 5 -2.63 -11.86 -8.13
CA GLY A 5 -2.43 -10.55 -8.76
C GLY A 5 -3.58 -10.18 -9.70
N TYR A 6 -4.10 -11.13 -10.47
CA TYR A 6 -5.24 -10.89 -11.34
C TYR A 6 -6.49 -10.49 -10.54
N ASN A 7 -6.92 -11.32 -9.59
CA ASN A 7 -8.16 -11.10 -8.85
C ASN A 7 -8.08 -9.94 -7.84
N LEU A 8 -6.93 -9.71 -7.20
CA LEU A 8 -6.81 -8.69 -6.13
C LEU A 8 -6.30 -7.32 -6.61
N VAL A 9 -5.77 -7.24 -7.83
CA VAL A 9 -5.17 -6.00 -8.36
C VAL A 9 -5.71 -5.69 -9.75
N VAL A 10 -5.47 -6.56 -10.75
CA VAL A 10 -5.77 -6.24 -12.15
C VAL A 10 -7.26 -5.98 -12.37
N VAL A 11 -8.13 -6.85 -11.84
CA VAL A 11 -9.58 -6.71 -11.97
C VAL A 11 -10.06 -5.38 -11.38
N TYR A 12 -9.60 -5.00 -10.19
CA TYR A 12 -10.02 -3.75 -9.54
C TYR A 12 -9.45 -2.48 -10.19
N VAL A 13 -8.29 -2.57 -10.85
CA VAL A 13 -7.66 -1.41 -11.49
C VAL A 13 -8.18 -1.20 -12.92
N LEU A 14 -8.44 -2.27 -13.66
CA LEU A 14 -8.71 -2.20 -15.10
C LEU A 14 -10.14 -2.60 -15.49
N SER A 15 -10.94 -3.13 -14.55
CA SER A 15 -12.30 -3.58 -14.83
C SER A 15 -13.30 -2.97 -13.84
N HIS A 16 -14.58 -3.04 -14.20
CA HIS A 16 -15.69 -2.65 -13.31
C HIS A 16 -16.27 -3.86 -12.56
N GLN A 17 -15.56 -4.99 -12.58
CA GLN A 17 -15.97 -6.22 -11.92
C GLN A 17 -15.19 -6.43 -10.63
N GLU A 18 -15.68 -7.33 -9.79
CA GLU A 18 -14.97 -7.77 -8.59
C GLU A 18 -14.18 -9.05 -8.89
N GLY A 19 -13.05 -9.22 -8.20
CA GLY A 19 -12.27 -10.45 -8.29
C GLY A 19 -12.83 -11.55 -7.40
N ASP A 20 -12.45 -12.80 -7.67
CA ASP A 20 -12.85 -13.94 -6.83
C ASP A 20 -12.06 -13.95 -5.51
N LEU A 21 -12.65 -13.35 -4.46
CA LEU A 21 -12.04 -13.24 -3.14
C LEU A 21 -11.99 -14.58 -2.39
N ASP A 22 -12.95 -15.47 -2.64
CA ASP A 22 -13.02 -16.78 -1.97
C ASP A 22 -11.93 -17.71 -2.50
N LEU A 23 -11.71 -17.72 -3.81
CA LEU A 23 -10.56 -18.39 -4.42
C LEU A 23 -9.24 -17.85 -3.84
N CYS A 24 -9.12 -16.53 -3.71
CA CYS A 24 -7.93 -15.90 -3.15
C CYS A 24 -7.71 -16.31 -1.68
N SER A 25 -8.75 -16.32 -0.85
CA SER A 25 -8.69 -16.76 0.56
C SER A 25 -8.19 -18.20 0.65
N ASN A 26 -8.79 -19.10 -0.11
CA ASN A 26 -8.44 -20.51 -0.14
C ASN A 26 -6.98 -20.76 -0.55
N ILE A 27 -6.49 -20.02 -1.55
CA ILE A 27 -5.08 -20.10 -1.97
C ILE A 27 -4.18 -19.60 -0.84
N LEU A 28 -4.46 -18.42 -0.29
CA LEU A 28 -3.61 -17.76 0.69
C LEU A 28 -3.53 -18.54 2.01
N GLU A 29 -4.64 -19.08 2.51
CA GLU A 29 -4.66 -19.91 3.71
C GLU A 29 -3.76 -21.14 3.56
N LYS A 30 -3.89 -21.87 2.45
CA LYS A 30 -3.03 -23.03 2.16
C LYS A 30 -1.56 -22.69 2.02
N GLN A 31 -1.23 -21.54 1.41
CA GLN A 31 0.16 -21.13 1.21
C GLN A 31 0.79 -20.56 2.47
N LEU A 32 0.05 -19.79 3.27
CA LEU A 32 0.56 -19.22 4.54
C LEU A 32 0.78 -20.30 5.61
N LEU A 33 0.03 -21.41 5.58
CA LEU A 33 0.34 -22.58 6.41
C LEU A 33 1.72 -23.17 6.11
N LYS A 34 2.15 -23.15 4.84
CA LYS A 34 3.47 -23.67 4.42
C LYS A 34 4.57 -22.61 4.52
N HIS A 35 4.23 -21.36 4.30
CA HIS A 35 5.15 -20.22 4.19
C HIS A 35 4.63 -19.03 5.01
N PRO A 36 4.67 -19.11 6.36
CA PRO A 36 4.05 -18.11 7.23
C PRO A 36 4.68 -16.71 7.16
N ASN A 37 5.93 -16.63 6.68
CA ASN A 37 6.68 -15.39 6.50
C ASN A 37 6.96 -15.08 5.02
N GLY A 38 6.21 -15.68 4.10
CA GLY A 38 6.35 -15.39 2.67
C GLY A 38 5.89 -13.97 2.37
N ALA A 39 6.82 -13.06 2.07
CA ALA A 39 6.57 -11.64 1.81
C ALA A 39 5.36 -11.41 0.89
N TRP A 40 5.36 -12.05 -0.27
CA TRP A 40 4.26 -11.94 -1.24
C TRP A 40 2.93 -12.52 -0.77
N PHE A 41 2.95 -13.62 -0.01
CA PHE A 41 1.71 -14.20 0.53
C PHE A 41 1.12 -13.29 1.61
N LEU A 42 1.96 -12.68 2.44
CA LEU A 42 1.54 -11.68 3.42
C LEU A 42 1.00 -10.42 2.74
N PHE A 43 1.68 -9.91 1.69
CA PHE A 43 1.20 -8.78 0.90
C PHE A 43 -0.18 -9.05 0.28
N PHE A 44 -0.35 -10.20 -0.39
CA PHE A 44 -1.63 -10.53 -1.00
C PHE A 44 -2.73 -10.83 0.03
N LYS A 45 -2.39 -11.36 1.20
CA LYS A 45 -3.34 -11.47 2.31
C LYS A 45 -3.75 -10.10 2.85
N GLY A 46 -2.80 -9.17 2.97
CA GLY A 46 -3.10 -7.76 3.28
C GLY A 46 -4.05 -7.14 2.25
N ARG A 47 -3.80 -7.39 0.95
CA ARG A 47 -4.67 -6.92 -0.14
C ARG A 47 -6.06 -7.56 -0.10
N LEU A 48 -6.17 -8.86 0.20
CA LEU A 48 -7.46 -9.53 0.37
C LEU A 48 -8.26 -8.90 1.50
N GLU A 49 -7.66 -8.67 2.67
CA GLU A 49 -8.34 -8.03 3.79
C GLU A 49 -8.70 -6.57 3.49
N PHE A 50 -7.86 -5.86 2.72
CA PHE A 50 -8.20 -4.53 2.20
C PHE A 50 -9.48 -4.57 1.36
N MET A 51 -9.57 -5.51 0.41
CA MET A 51 -10.76 -5.64 -0.45
C MET A 51 -12.02 -6.02 0.34
N ARG A 52 -11.87 -6.67 1.51
CA ARG A 52 -12.98 -6.99 2.43
C ARG A 52 -13.36 -5.84 3.36
N GLY A 53 -12.61 -4.73 3.36
CA GLY A 53 -12.81 -3.60 4.27
C GLY A 53 -12.17 -3.78 5.65
N ASN A 54 -11.38 -4.82 5.87
CA ASN A 54 -10.70 -5.10 7.13
C ASN A 54 -9.37 -4.32 7.22
N PHE A 55 -9.46 -2.99 7.35
CA PHE A 55 -8.30 -2.09 7.20
C PHE A 55 -7.20 -2.29 8.25
N GLU A 56 -7.54 -2.54 9.52
CA GLU A 56 -6.55 -2.73 10.57
C GLU A 56 -5.78 -4.04 10.41
N GLU A 57 -6.47 -5.12 10.02
CA GLU A 57 -5.80 -6.39 9.71
C GLU A 57 -4.91 -6.25 8.48
N SER A 58 -5.42 -5.58 7.44
CA SER A 58 -4.66 -5.29 6.23
C SER A 58 -3.36 -4.51 6.53
N LYS A 59 -3.44 -3.46 7.36
CA LYS A 59 -2.31 -2.66 7.83
C LYS A 59 -1.27 -3.54 8.54
N ALA A 60 -1.71 -4.38 9.48
CA ALA A 60 -0.83 -5.30 10.20
C ALA A 60 -0.13 -6.30 9.26
N LEU A 61 -0.85 -6.82 8.27
CA LEU A 61 -0.31 -7.74 7.27
C LEU A 61 0.72 -7.09 6.35
N TYR A 62 0.48 -5.86 5.88
CA TYR A 62 1.48 -5.13 5.11
C TYR A 62 2.73 -4.82 5.92
N ILE A 63 2.58 -4.47 7.21
CA ILE A 63 3.72 -4.27 8.12
C ILE A 63 4.53 -5.56 8.29
N LYS A 64 3.84 -6.69 8.52
CA LYS A 64 4.48 -8.00 8.64
C LYS A 64 5.16 -8.40 7.33
N SER A 65 4.54 -8.09 6.19
CA SER A 65 5.04 -8.39 4.85
C SER A 65 6.36 -7.69 4.55
N TRP A 66 6.45 -6.36 4.70
CA TRP A 66 7.70 -5.67 4.38
C TRP A 66 8.83 -6.02 5.35
N LYS A 67 8.51 -6.28 6.63
CA LYS A 67 9.48 -6.73 7.64
C LYS A 67 9.93 -8.18 7.49
N SER A 68 9.31 -8.97 6.62
CA SER A 68 9.67 -10.39 6.49
C SER A 68 10.99 -10.60 5.75
N GLN A 69 11.54 -9.56 5.12
CA GLN A 69 12.76 -9.63 4.33
C GLN A 69 13.38 -8.23 4.12
N ASP A 70 14.70 -8.16 4.01
CA ASP A 70 15.45 -6.94 3.65
C ASP A 70 16.33 -7.13 2.39
N ILE A 71 16.19 -8.26 1.70
CA ILE A 71 16.99 -8.64 0.52
C ILE A 71 16.61 -7.78 -0.69
N TRP A 72 15.33 -7.42 -0.81
CA TRP A 72 14.77 -6.66 -1.92
C TRP A 72 14.03 -5.41 -1.42
N PRO A 73 14.74 -4.26 -1.28
CA PRO A 73 14.16 -3.03 -0.72
C PRO A 73 13.01 -2.45 -1.56
N GLN A 74 12.99 -2.70 -2.87
CA GLN A 74 11.93 -2.20 -3.76
C GLN A 74 10.57 -2.81 -3.41
N PHE A 75 10.53 -4.00 -2.81
CA PHE A 75 9.30 -4.58 -2.29
C PHE A 75 8.71 -3.77 -1.13
N HIS A 76 9.56 -3.16 -0.29
CA HIS A 76 9.09 -2.30 0.79
C HIS A 76 8.29 -1.13 0.24
N HIS A 77 8.70 -0.58 -0.92
CA HIS A 77 7.98 0.51 -1.57
C HIS A 77 6.55 0.11 -1.97
N LEU A 78 6.32 -1.14 -2.40
CA LEU A 78 4.96 -1.63 -2.67
C LEU A 78 4.12 -1.66 -1.39
N CYS A 79 4.68 -2.15 -0.29
CA CYS A 79 3.96 -2.16 0.99
C CYS A 79 3.71 -0.74 1.52
N PHE A 80 4.67 0.18 1.36
CA PHE A 80 4.53 1.57 1.77
C PHE A 80 3.47 2.31 0.95
N TRP A 81 3.35 1.98 -0.34
CA TRP A 81 2.27 2.50 -1.17
C TRP A 81 0.90 2.07 -0.66
N GLU A 82 0.70 0.80 -0.35
CA GLU A 82 -0.59 0.33 0.20
C GLU A 82 -0.85 0.91 1.61
N LEU A 83 0.18 1.01 2.46
CA LEU A 83 0.06 1.62 3.79
C LEU A 83 -0.31 3.10 3.72
N LEU A 84 0.25 3.85 2.76
CA LEU A 84 -0.13 5.24 2.50
C LEU A 84 -1.64 5.35 2.28
N TRP A 85 -2.21 4.52 1.41
CA TRP A 85 -3.64 4.56 1.11
C TRP A 85 -4.50 4.12 2.29
N LEU A 86 -4.10 3.08 3.02
CA LEU A 86 -4.77 2.67 4.25
C LEU A 86 -4.85 3.81 5.28
N HIS A 87 -3.75 4.55 5.49
CA HIS A 87 -3.74 5.73 6.36
C HIS A 87 -4.61 6.86 5.80
N CYS A 88 -4.64 7.07 4.48
CA CYS A 88 -5.55 8.05 3.86
C CYS A 88 -7.02 7.72 4.12
N LEU A 89 -7.40 6.44 3.99
CA LEU A 89 -8.77 5.99 4.25
C LEU A 89 -9.17 6.16 5.72
N GLY A 90 -8.22 6.06 6.65
CA GLY A 90 -8.41 6.35 8.07
C GLY A 90 -8.31 7.83 8.45
N CYS A 91 -8.12 8.74 7.49
CA CYS A 91 -7.83 10.17 7.73
C CYS A 91 -6.58 10.42 8.60
N GLU A 92 -5.64 9.47 8.63
CA GLU A 92 -4.38 9.54 9.38
C GLU A 92 -3.29 10.26 8.56
N TRP A 93 -3.56 11.52 8.20
CA TRP A 93 -2.79 12.27 7.18
C TRP A 93 -1.28 12.37 7.46
N ARG A 94 -0.91 12.57 8.74
CA ARG A 94 0.50 12.66 9.16
C ARG A 94 1.23 11.33 9.02
N ALA A 95 0.55 10.20 9.26
CA ALA A 95 1.14 8.88 9.05
C ALA A 95 1.28 8.59 7.55
N ALA A 96 0.29 8.95 6.74
CA ALA A 96 0.37 8.84 5.28
C ALA A 96 1.52 9.67 4.69
N ASP A 97 1.75 10.90 5.18
CA ASP A 97 2.83 11.79 4.73
C ASP A 97 4.23 11.19 4.97
N GLN A 98 4.42 10.45 6.08
CA GLN A 98 5.67 9.74 6.33
C GLN A 98 5.97 8.73 5.22
N PHE A 99 5.00 7.90 4.84
CA PHE A 99 5.17 6.94 3.75
C PHE A 99 5.36 7.63 2.39
N ALA A 100 4.65 8.72 2.13
CA ALA A 100 4.82 9.51 0.91
C ALA A 100 6.24 10.07 0.81
N THR A 101 6.76 10.61 1.90
CA THR A 101 8.14 11.13 2.00
C THR A 101 9.17 10.03 1.73
N PHE A 102 9.02 8.86 2.37
CA PHE A 102 9.89 7.72 2.10
C PHE A 102 9.88 7.29 0.63
N LEU A 103 8.71 7.27 -0.01
CA LEU A 103 8.59 6.92 -1.41
C LEU A 103 9.25 7.95 -2.34
N ILE A 104 9.11 9.25 -2.06
CA ILE A 104 9.80 10.32 -2.82
C ILE A 104 11.32 10.16 -2.73
N GLU A 105 11.84 9.89 -1.53
CA GLU A 105 13.30 9.83 -1.29
C GLU A 105 13.95 8.55 -1.82
N LYS A 106 13.25 7.41 -1.75
CA LYS A 106 13.85 6.08 -1.98
C LYS A 106 13.37 5.39 -3.25
N SER A 107 12.17 5.69 -3.75
CA SER A 107 11.61 5.03 -4.92
C SER A 107 11.95 5.76 -6.21
N ARG A 108 12.32 5.00 -7.25
CA ARG A 108 12.55 5.51 -8.60
C ARG A 108 11.36 5.29 -9.55
N TRP A 109 10.23 4.80 -9.05
CA TRP A 109 9.11 4.42 -9.90
C TRP A 109 8.40 5.65 -10.50
N SER A 110 7.90 6.56 -9.67
CA SER A 110 7.30 7.81 -10.14
C SER A 110 7.39 8.89 -9.07
N THR A 111 8.42 9.73 -9.12
CA THR A 111 8.55 10.85 -8.19
C THR A 111 7.35 11.80 -8.28
N THR A 112 6.82 12.02 -9.49
CA THR A 112 5.67 12.89 -9.73
C THR A 112 4.42 12.44 -8.97
N ILE A 113 4.08 11.14 -8.98
CA ILE A 113 2.87 10.68 -8.29
C ILE A 113 3.03 10.79 -6.76
N TYR A 114 4.22 10.50 -6.24
CA TYR A 114 4.47 10.57 -4.80
C TYR A 114 4.50 12.03 -4.32
N SER A 115 5.12 12.95 -5.08
CA SER A 115 5.11 14.38 -4.77
C SER A 115 3.70 14.97 -4.79
N TYR A 116 2.91 14.62 -5.81
CA TYR A 116 1.51 15.04 -5.90
C TYR A 116 0.69 14.52 -4.72
N GLN A 117 0.81 13.23 -4.41
CA GLN A 117 0.10 12.62 -3.29
C GLN A 117 0.49 13.28 -1.96
N ARG A 118 1.78 13.56 -1.77
CA ARG A 118 2.27 14.27 -0.58
C ARG A 118 1.71 15.69 -0.49
N ALA A 119 1.70 16.43 -1.59
CA ALA A 119 1.11 17.76 -1.63
C ALA A 119 -0.39 17.73 -1.24
N ALA A 120 -1.14 16.76 -1.78
CA ALA A 120 -2.55 16.55 -1.42
C ALA A 120 -2.72 16.24 0.08
N LEU A 121 -1.86 15.39 0.65
CA LEU A 121 -1.86 15.08 2.09
C LEU A 121 -1.60 16.32 2.96
N LEU A 122 -0.64 17.16 2.58
CA LEU A 122 -0.35 18.41 3.28
C LEU A 122 -1.52 19.40 3.20
N CYS A 123 -2.22 19.46 2.07
CA CYS A 123 -3.46 20.23 1.95
C CYS A 123 -4.55 19.73 2.93
N MET A 124 -4.70 18.42 3.10
CA MET A 124 -5.68 17.84 4.04
C MET A 124 -5.34 18.12 5.50
N ILE A 125 -4.05 18.29 5.83
CA ILE A 125 -3.59 18.68 7.16
C ILE A 125 -3.96 20.14 7.46
N GLY A 126 -3.88 21.02 6.46
CA GLY A 126 -4.38 22.41 6.56
C GLY A 126 -3.56 23.36 7.44
N ASP A 127 -2.31 23.05 7.76
CA ASP A 127 -1.41 23.96 8.48
C ASP A 127 -0.74 24.94 7.50
N ASP A 128 -0.84 26.24 7.79
CA ASP A 128 -0.24 27.32 6.98
C ASP A 128 1.28 27.14 6.81
N LYS A 129 1.95 26.48 7.75
CA LYS A 129 3.38 26.18 7.68
C LYS A 129 3.75 25.27 6.51
N GLU A 130 2.82 24.45 6.03
CA GLU A 130 3.06 23.46 4.98
C GLU A 130 2.96 24.05 3.57
N LYS A 131 2.47 25.30 3.42
CA LYS A 131 2.29 25.96 2.12
C LYS A 131 3.58 26.00 1.29
N SER A 132 4.70 26.36 1.91
CA SER A 132 6.00 26.41 1.22
C SER A 132 6.45 25.01 0.78
N SER A 133 6.21 23.99 1.59
CA SER A 133 6.51 22.59 1.25
C SER A 133 5.66 22.10 0.08
N ILE A 134 4.36 22.44 0.06
CA ILE A 134 3.44 22.11 -1.05
C ILE A 134 3.93 22.72 -2.36
N GLU A 135 4.28 24.01 -2.35
CA GLU A 135 4.82 24.69 -3.54
C GLU A 135 6.14 24.08 -4.03
N ALA A 136 7.00 23.63 -3.12
CA ALA A 136 8.25 22.97 -3.48
C ALA A 136 8.04 21.59 -4.12
N LEU A 137 7.01 20.85 -3.69
CA LEU A 137 6.68 19.52 -4.23
C LEU A 137 6.06 19.57 -5.64
N MET A 138 5.50 20.72 -6.03
CA MET A 138 4.78 20.90 -7.29
C MET A 138 5.63 21.58 -8.40
N LYS A 139 6.93 21.76 -8.16
CA LYS A 139 7.92 22.25 -9.14
C LYS A 139 8.63 21.09 -9.83
#